data_AF-A0A970LSQ7-F1
#
_entry.id   AF-A0A970LSQ7-F1
#
_cell.length_a   1.000
_cell.length_b   1.000
_cell.length_c   1.000
_cell.angle_alpha   90.00
_cell.angle_beta   90.00
_cell.angle_gamma   90.00
#
_symmetry.space_group_name_H-M   'P 1'
#
loop_
_entity.id
_entity.type
_entity.pdbx_description
1 polymer ?
#
loop_
_entity_poly.entity_id
_entity_poly.type
_entity_poly.pdbx_seq_one_letter_code
_entity_poly.pdbx_strand_id
1 'polypeptide(L)'
;MPQLVINEQAISLSNLEKVFWPEDGYTKHDLLTFYIEISAFLLPYLRDRPCNFQRFPDGIHGKSFYQKNLPEFAPDWIQTFPIPAAERVIDYVIVNSLETLVYVVNLACLEIHPWHSCIQALNYPTWGVVDLDPQAGVDFCTVLDTACVVKEVLDELQLVGYPKTSGATGLQIYLPLQPRYSYEQVRDLIKFICNKVHQRLPQTTTMERLVRKRAAAVYLDYLQNSWGKTINAPYTVRPVAGAQVSAPLTWDEVFSGKVHPNQFTIKNMMARVKEKGDLFAPVLEEKQEVSSVLRQL
;
A
#
# COMPACT_ATOMS: atom_id res chain seq x y z
N MET A 1 3.02 -8.18 31.59
CA MET A 1 3.12 -7.52 30.27
C MET A 1 2.65 -6.08 30.46
N PRO A 2 3.40 -5.06 29.98
CA PRO A 2 2.93 -3.68 30.05
C PRO A 2 1.59 -3.53 29.30
N GLN A 3 0.72 -2.67 29.81
CA GLN A 3 -0.55 -2.33 29.16
C GLN A 3 -0.49 -0.89 28.66
N LEU A 4 -0.99 -0.69 27.43
CA LEU A 4 -1.20 0.62 26.85
C LEU A 4 -2.71 0.83 26.71
N VAL A 5 -3.22 1.90 27.32
CA VAL A 5 -4.66 2.24 27.25
C VAL A 5 -4.83 3.37 26.25
N ILE A 6 -5.66 3.14 25.23
CA ILE A 6 -5.97 4.09 24.17
C ILE A 6 -7.49 4.10 24.00
N ASN A 7 -8.13 5.26 24.11
CA ASN A 7 -9.59 5.41 24.01
C ASN A 7 -10.35 4.37 24.86
N GLU A 8 -9.94 4.24 26.13
CA GLU A 8 -10.51 3.29 27.11
C GLU A 8 -10.27 1.80 26.79
N GLN A 9 -9.62 1.47 25.67
CA GLN A 9 -9.24 0.10 25.33
C GLN A 9 -7.84 -0.24 25.84
N ALA A 10 -7.74 -1.29 26.65
CA ALA A 10 -6.48 -1.78 27.19
C ALA A 10 -5.83 -2.81 26.26
N ILE A 11 -4.62 -2.52 25.78
CA ILE A 11 -3.85 -3.39 24.90
C ILE A 11 -2.65 -3.94 25.68
N SER A 12 -2.58 -5.26 25.83
CA SER A 12 -1.42 -5.92 26.45
C SER A 12 -0.27 -6.01 25.44
N LEU A 13 0.82 -5.29 25.72
CA LEU A 13 2.01 -5.28 24.89
C LEU A 13 2.97 -6.39 25.30
N SER A 14 3.54 -7.07 24.31
CA SER A 14 4.45 -8.20 24.53
C SER A 14 5.73 -8.03 23.72
N ASN A 15 6.85 -8.61 24.17
CA ASN A 15 8.08 -8.72 23.40
C ASN A 15 8.58 -7.39 22.80
N LEU A 16 8.50 -6.30 23.56
CA LEU A 16 8.84 -4.95 23.06
C LEU A 16 10.29 -4.83 22.59
N GLU A 17 11.23 -5.46 23.31
CA GLU A 17 12.65 -5.52 22.97
C GLU A 17 12.98 -6.49 21.83
N LYS A 18 11.98 -7.19 21.27
CA LYS A 18 12.24 -8.14 20.19
C LYS A 18 12.67 -7.38 18.95
N VAL A 19 13.88 -7.70 18.47
CA VAL A 19 14.45 -7.12 17.25
C VAL A 19 13.72 -7.68 16.03
N PHE A 20 13.15 -6.80 15.21
CA PHE A 20 12.50 -7.14 13.95
C PHE A 20 13.39 -6.87 12.73
N TRP A 21 14.28 -5.87 12.81
CA TRP A 21 15.29 -5.58 11.79
C TRP A 21 16.70 -5.74 12.39
N PRO A 22 17.30 -6.93 12.30
CA PRO A 22 18.60 -7.22 12.94
C PRO A 22 19.75 -6.34 12.47
N GLU A 23 19.76 -5.93 11.20
CA GLU A 23 20.80 -5.08 10.61
C GLU A 23 20.83 -3.68 11.22
N ASP A 24 19.66 -3.17 11.59
CA ASP A 24 19.48 -1.81 12.10
C ASP A 24 19.27 -1.75 13.63
N GLY A 25 18.99 -2.91 14.24
CA GLY A 25 18.61 -3.04 15.64
C GLY A 25 17.18 -2.61 15.96
N TYR A 26 16.32 -2.34 14.96
CA TYR A 26 14.95 -1.89 15.25
C TYR A 26 14.11 -2.98 15.89
N THR A 27 13.43 -2.59 16.96
CA THR A 27 12.64 -3.45 17.82
C THR A 27 11.15 -3.32 17.52
N LYS A 28 10.35 -4.20 18.14
CA LYS A 28 8.90 -4.08 18.16
C LYS A 28 8.44 -2.78 18.83
N HIS A 29 9.17 -2.29 19.83
CA HIS A 29 8.91 -0.99 20.45
C HIS A 29 9.04 0.15 19.43
N ASP A 30 10.09 0.16 18.62
CA ASP A 30 10.31 1.20 17.59
C ASP A 30 9.19 1.17 16.54
N LEU A 31 8.77 -0.02 16.13
CA LEU A 31 7.65 -0.20 15.22
C LEU A 31 6.34 0.36 15.78
N LEU A 32 6.01 0.03 17.04
CA LEU A 32 4.81 0.53 17.70
C LEU A 32 4.83 2.04 17.82
N THR A 33 5.98 2.60 18.22
CA THR A 33 6.19 4.06 18.34
C THR A 33 5.94 4.73 17.00
N PHE A 34 6.54 4.23 15.92
CA PHE A 34 6.35 4.75 14.56
C PHE A 34 4.87 4.76 14.16
N TYR A 35 4.16 3.63 14.33
CA TYR A 35 2.76 3.55 13.94
C TYR A 35 1.85 4.44 14.77
N ILE A 36 2.15 4.65 16.06
CA ILE A 36 1.43 5.59 16.91
C ILE A 36 1.62 7.02 16.39
N GLU A 37 2.86 7.42 16.10
CA GLU A 37 3.19 8.77 15.63
C GLU A 37 2.59 9.09 14.26
N ILE A 38 2.67 8.15 13.31
CA ILE A 38 2.18 8.35 11.94
C ILE A 38 0.66 8.13 11.80
N SER A 39 -0.01 7.64 12.84
CA SER A 39 -1.40 7.17 12.80
C SER A 39 -2.38 8.19 12.21
N ALA A 40 -2.20 9.48 12.53
CA ALA A 40 -3.07 10.55 12.01
C ALA A 40 -3.03 10.66 10.47
N PHE A 41 -1.90 10.30 9.85
CA PHE A 41 -1.70 10.29 8.40
C PHE A 41 -2.07 8.93 7.79
N LEU A 42 -1.80 7.82 8.49
CA LEU A 42 -2.10 6.48 7.98
C LEU A 42 -3.58 6.11 8.05
N LEU A 43 -4.25 6.36 9.18
CA LEU A 43 -5.62 5.90 9.42
C LEU A 43 -6.65 6.36 8.36
N PRO A 44 -6.58 7.58 7.80
CA PRO A 44 -7.46 7.97 6.69
C PRO A 44 -7.45 7.01 5.49
N TYR A 45 -6.30 6.37 5.19
CA TYR A 45 -6.17 5.39 4.10
C TYR A 45 -6.66 3.98 4.45
N LEU A 46 -6.86 3.70 5.73
CA LEU A 46 -7.36 2.41 6.22
C LEU A 46 -8.85 2.46 6.56
N ARG A 47 -9.39 3.67 6.77
CA ARG A 47 -10.74 3.92 7.25
C ARG A 47 -11.78 3.22 6.38
N ASP A 48 -12.65 2.46 7.05
CA ASP A 48 -13.76 1.70 6.48
C ASP A 48 -13.35 0.70 5.39
N ARG A 49 -12.07 0.31 5.35
CA ARG A 49 -11.55 -0.66 4.38
C ARG A 49 -11.26 -1.98 5.07
N PRO A 50 -11.75 -3.10 4.51
CA PRO A 50 -11.24 -4.41 4.85
C PRO A 50 -9.71 -4.43 4.68
N CYS A 51 -8.98 -4.90 5.69
CA CYS A 51 -7.52 -4.96 5.64
C CYS A 51 -7.01 -6.40 5.65
N ASN A 52 -6.04 -6.68 4.79
CA ASN A 52 -5.18 -7.87 4.92
C ASN A 52 -3.90 -7.45 5.64
N PHE A 53 -3.33 -8.36 6.42
CA PHE A 53 -2.09 -8.12 7.15
C PHE A 53 -1.04 -9.14 6.76
N GLN A 54 0.21 -8.73 6.68
CA GLN A 54 1.34 -9.66 6.68
C GLN A 54 2.09 -9.54 8.01
N ARG A 55 2.20 -10.67 8.70
CA ARG A 55 2.78 -10.74 10.04
C ARG A 55 4.15 -11.40 9.98
N PHE A 56 5.07 -10.87 10.78
CA PHE A 56 6.46 -11.32 10.91
C PHE A 56 6.80 -11.53 12.39
N PRO A 57 6.25 -12.58 13.04
CA PRO A 57 6.41 -12.78 14.48
C PRO A 57 7.87 -12.83 14.93
N ASP A 58 8.77 -13.28 14.06
CA ASP A 58 10.21 -13.47 14.30
C ASP A 58 11.09 -12.49 13.52
N GLY A 59 10.55 -11.33 13.13
CA GLY A 59 11.28 -10.32 12.37
C GLY A 59 11.41 -10.64 10.87
N ILE A 60 12.11 -9.77 10.13
CA ILE A 60 12.12 -9.78 8.66
C ILE A 60 12.78 -11.02 8.04
N HIS A 61 13.68 -11.70 8.77
CA HIS A 61 14.31 -12.95 8.34
C HIS A 61 13.56 -14.21 8.81
N GLY A 62 12.54 -14.02 9.64
CA GLY A 62 11.68 -15.08 10.13
C GLY A 62 10.61 -15.51 9.12
N LYS A 63 9.81 -16.51 9.49
CA LYS A 63 8.63 -16.87 8.70
C LYS A 63 7.59 -15.76 8.78
N SER A 64 7.00 -15.43 7.63
CA SER A 64 5.84 -14.54 7.57
C SER A 64 4.60 -15.28 7.10
N PHE A 65 3.43 -14.72 7.40
CA PHE A 65 2.17 -15.22 6.90
C PHE A 65 1.15 -14.11 6.71
N TYR A 66 0.24 -14.32 5.76
CA TYR A 66 -0.90 -13.45 5.54
C TYR A 66 -2.05 -13.80 6.48
N GLN A 67 -2.63 -12.78 7.09
CA GLN A 67 -3.82 -12.87 7.93
C GLN A 67 -4.91 -11.99 7.33
N LYS A 68 -6.05 -12.61 7.01
CA LYS A 68 -7.25 -11.90 6.53
C LYS A 68 -8.33 -11.84 7.61
N ASN A 69 -8.51 -12.97 8.30
CA ASN A 69 -9.50 -13.13 9.36
C ASN A 69 -9.01 -12.52 10.67
N LEU A 70 -9.94 -11.96 11.45
CA LEU A 70 -9.71 -11.67 12.85
C LEU A 70 -9.33 -12.98 13.60
N PRO A 71 -8.28 -12.99 14.44
CA PRO A 71 -7.97 -14.14 15.29
C PRO A 71 -9.06 -14.37 16.35
N GLU A 72 -9.31 -15.62 16.74
CA GLU A 72 -10.33 -15.95 17.75
C GLU A 72 -10.05 -15.33 19.13
N PHE A 73 -8.80 -15.07 19.45
CA PHE A 73 -8.37 -14.43 20.71
C PHE A 73 -8.44 -12.90 20.67
N ALA A 74 -8.95 -12.31 19.58
CA ALA A 74 -8.99 -10.87 19.45
C ALA A 74 -10.05 -10.25 20.37
N PRO A 75 -9.78 -9.04 20.90
CA PRO A 75 -10.77 -8.30 21.67
C PRO A 75 -12.06 -8.03 20.90
N ASP A 76 -13.18 -8.00 21.61
CA ASP A 76 -14.53 -7.78 21.09
C ASP A 76 -14.77 -6.38 20.52
N TRP A 77 -14.02 -5.39 20.99
CA TRP A 77 -14.06 -4.02 20.48
C TRP A 77 -13.44 -3.84 19.09
N ILE A 78 -12.75 -4.85 18.55
CA ILE A 78 -12.19 -4.76 17.19
C ILE A 78 -13.30 -4.91 16.17
N GLN A 79 -13.53 -3.85 15.42
CA GLN A 79 -14.51 -3.84 14.34
C GLN A 79 -14.07 -4.77 13.20
N THR A 80 -15.00 -5.61 12.74
CA THR A 80 -14.84 -6.46 11.57
C THR A 80 -15.96 -6.25 10.56
N PHE A 81 -15.73 -6.74 9.33
CA PHE A 81 -16.74 -6.83 8.29
C PHE A 81 -16.71 -8.21 7.62
N PRO A 82 -17.82 -8.98 7.65
CA PRO A 82 -17.88 -10.31 7.08
C PRO A 82 -17.95 -10.25 5.55
N ILE A 83 -17.05 -10.96 4.88
CA ILE A 83 -17.06 -11.12 3.42
C ILE A 83 -17.12 -12.60 3.08
N PRO A 84 -18.18 -13.07 2.36
CA PRO A 84 -18.24 -14.44 1.88
C PRO A 84 -17.07 -14.77 0.94
N ALA A 85 -16.41 -15.90 1.21
CA ALA A 85 -15.48 -16.56 0.30
C ALA A 85 -16.02 -17.95 -0.06
N ALA A 86 -15.37 -18.65 -1.00
CA ALA A 86 -15.88 -19.90 -1.58
C ALA A 86 -16.28 -20.97 -0.53
N GLU A 87 -15.53 -21.09 0.56
CA GLU A 87 -15.70 -22.16 1.55
C GLU A 87 -16.07 -21.65 2.95
N ARG A 88 -15.97 -20.33 3.20
CA ARG A 88 -16.19 -19.73 4.52
C ARG A 88 -16.48 -18.24 4.42
N VAL A 89 -17.01 -17.66 5.49
CA VAL A 89 -16.99 -16.21 5.69
C VAL A 89 -15.63 -15.81 6.28
N ILE A 90 -15.06 -14.70 5.81
CA ILE A 90 -13.86 -14.10 6.38
C ILE A 90 -14.26 -12.78 7.04
N ASP A 91 -13.98 -12.66 8.32
CA ASP A 91 -14.17 -11.44 9.10
C ASP A 91 -12.93 -10.55 8.96
N TYR A 92 -12.97 -9.63 8.00
CA TYR A 92 -11.88 -8.69 7.78
C TYR A 92 -11.87 -7.62 8.86
N VAL A 93 -10.70 -7.32 9.39
CA VAL A 93 -10.54 -6.21 10.35
C VAL A 93 -10.70 -4.87 9.65
N ILE A 94 -11.43 -3.97 10.29
CA ILE A 94 -11.58 -2.58 9.86
C ILE A 94 -10.75 -1.70 10.79
N VAL A 95 -9.65 -1.16 10.29
CA VAL A 95 -8.69 -0.38 11.10
C VAL A 95 -9.11 1.10 11.11
N ASN A 96 -10.12 1.41 11.91
CA ASN A 96 -10.71 2.75 12.01
C ASN A 96 -10.11 3.63 13.10
N SER A 97 -9.32 3.05 14.02
CA SER A 97 -8.85 3.73 15.22
C SER A 97 -7.42 3.37 15.60
N LEU A 98 -6.82 4.21 16.46
CA LEU A 98 -5.45 4.04 16.93
C LEU A 98 -5.29 2.75 17.74
N GLU A 99 -6.24 2.43 18.63
CA GLU A 99 -6.21 1.21 19.42
C GLU A 99 -6.24 -0.05 18.54
N THR A 100 -7.00 -0.04 17.45
CA THR A 100 -7.04 -1.15 16.49
C THR A 100 -5.73 -1.26 15.73
N LEU A 101 -5.16 -0.15 15.28
CA LEU A 101 -3.86 -0.10 14.62
C LEU A 101 -2.74 -0.63 15.54
N VAL A 102 -2.68 -0.14 16.77
CA VAL A 102 -1.70 -0.59 17.77
C VAL A 102 -1.86 -2.08 18.06
N TYR A 103 -3.08 -2.58 18.17
CA TYR A 103 -3.33 -4.00 18.37
C TYR A 103 -2.79 -4.85 17.21
N VAL A 104 -3.11 -4.51 15.95
CA VAL A 104 -2.65 -5.31 14.80
C VAL A 104 -1.12 -5.26 14.66
N VAL A 105 -0.50 -4.10 14.91
CA VAL A 105 0.97 -3.95 14.91
C VAL A 105 1.60 -4.76 16.05
N ASN A 106 0.98 -4.77 17.23
CA ASN A 106 1.43 -5.58 18.37
C ASN A 106 1.37 -7.09 18.07
N LEU A 107 0.56 -7.53 17.10
CA LEU A 107 0.58 -8.90 16.58
C LEU A 107 1.74 -9.18 15.60
N ALA A 108 2.74 -8.30 15.52
CA ALA A 108 3.85 -8.31 14.57
C ALA A 108 3.42 -8.11 13.12
N CYS A 109 2.34 -7.35 12.89
CA CYS A 109 1.97 -6.90 11.55
C CYS A 109 2.96 -5.82 11.09
N LEU A 110 3.70 -6.11 10.02
CA LEU A 110 4.59 -5.12 9.40
C LEU A 110 3.90 -4.46 8.21
N GLU A 111 3.19 -5.26 7.40
CA GLU A 111 2.47 -4.75 6.23
C GLU A 111 0.95 -4.77 6.43
N ILE A 112 0.32 -3.63 6.16
CA ILE A 112 -1.13 -3.43 6.15
C ILE A 112 -1.57 -3.15 4.71
N HIS A 113 -2.53 -3.94 4.23
CA HIS A 113 -3.03 -3.88 2.86
C HIS A 113 -4.55 -3.63 2.85
N PRO A 114 -4.98 -2.36 2.79
CA PRO A 114 -6.40 -2.04 2.67
C PRO A 114 -6.91 -2.44 1.29
N TRP A 115 -8.19 -2.77 1.23
CA TRP A 115 -8.89 -2.94 -0.04
C TRP A 115 -9.03 -1.61 -0.79
N HIS A 116 -9.16 -1.69 -2.11
CA HIS A 116 -9.41 -0.52 -2.95
C HIS A 116 -10.81 0.10 -2.75
N SER A 117 -11.75 -0.62 -2.15
CA SER A 117 -13.11 -0.18 -1.83
C SER A 117 -13.35 -0.13 -0.31
N CYS A 118 -14.37 0.61 0.10
CA CYS A 118 -14.84 0.67 1.49
C CYS A 118 -16.05 -0.26 1.69
N ILE A 119 -16.34 -0.61 2.95
CA ILE A 119 -17.44 -1.51 3.33
C ILE A 119 -18.83 -1.02 2.90
N GLN A 120 -19.02 0.29 2.71
CA GLN A 120 -20.28 0.88 2.23
C GLN A 120 -20.54 0.59 0.74
N ALA A 121 -19.49 0.32 -0.04
CA ALA A 121 -19.55 0.12 -1.49
C ALA A 121 -18.49 -0.89 -1.94
N LEU A 122 -18.53 -2.10 -1.38
CA LEU A 122 -17.43 -3.08 -1.50
C LEU A 122 -17.04 -3.44 -2.94
N ASN A 123 -17.94 -3.32 -3.91
CA ASN A 123 -17.68 -3.65 -5.32
C ASN A 123 -17.16 -2.47 -6.15
N TYR A 124 -17.04 -1.28 -5.55
CA TYR A 124 -16.72 -0.05 -6.24
C TYR A 124 -15.49 0.61 -5.60
N PRO A 125 -14.28 0.37 -6.15
CA PRO A 125 -13.06 1.02 -5.69
C PRO A 125 -13.16 2.54 -5.69
N THR A 126 -12.52 3.17 -4.70
CA THR A 126 -12.34 4.63 -4.64
C THR A 126 -11.03 5.06 -5.31
N TRP A 127 -10.20 4.11 -5.74
CA TRP A 127 -8.97 4.39 -6.46
C TRP A 127 -8.58 3.22 -7.37
N GLY A 128 -7.85 3.53 -8.45
CA GLY A 128 -7.08 2.58 -9.23
C GLY A 128 -5.58 2.76 -8.98
N VAL A 129 -4.76 1.76 -9.27
CA VAL A 129 -3.31 1.80 -9.04
C VAL A 129 -2.55 1.27 -10.23
N VAL A 130 -1.62 2.06 -10.74
CA VAL A 130 -0.55 1.58 -11.61
C VAL A 130 0.61 1.14 -10.71
N ASP A 131 0.81 -0.18 -10.59
CA ASP A 131 1.90 -0.78 -9.80
C ASP A 131 3.08 -1.12 -10.71
N LEU A 132 4.23 -0.50 -10.43
CA LEU A 132 5.47 -0.67 -11.19
C LEU A 132 6.41 -1.60 -10.40
N ASP A 133 6.45 -2.87 -10.81
CA ASP A 133 7.18 -3.94 -10.13
C ASP A 133 8.45 -4.36 -10.91
N PRO A 134 9.63 -3.83 -10.55
CA PRO A 134 10.87 -4.19 -11.22
C PRO A 134 11.22 -5.66 -11.00
N GLN A 135 11.45 -6.39 -12.09
CA GLN A 135 12.00 -7.74 -11.99
C GLN A 135 13.47 -7.70 -11.51
N ALA A 136 13.98 -8.85 -11.05
CA ALA A 136 15.34 -8.94 -10.52
C ALA A 136 16.38 -8.37 -11.50
N GLY A 137 17.25 -7.49 -11.00
CA GLY A 137 18.30 -6.83 -11.79
C GLY A 137 17.88 -5.53 -12.48
N VAL A 138 16.62 -5.12 -12.40
CA VAL A 138 16.16 -3.82 -12.90
C VAL A 138 16.43 -2.74 -11.85
N ASP A 139 17.16 -1.71 -12.25
CA ASP A 139 17.48 -0.57 -11.40
C ASP A 139 16.23 0.30 -11.13
N PHE A 140 16.19 0.93 -9.95
CA PHE A 140 15.09 1.82 -9.57
C PHE A 140 14.97 3.05 -10.50
N CYS A 141 16.05 3.50 -11.13
CA CYS A 141 15.99 4.56 -12.13
C CYS A 141 15.05 4.19 -13.29
N THR A 142 15.07 2.94 -13.75
CA THR A 142 14.15 2.45 -14.78
C THR A 142 12.68 2.49 -14.31
N VAL A 143 12.44 2.30 -13.01
CA VAL A 143 11.10 2.44 -12.41
C VAL A 143 10.66 3.91 -12.42
N LEU A 144 11.56 4.85 -12.11
CA LEU A 144 11.29 6.29 -12.18
C LEU A 144 11.04 6.74 -13.63
N ASP A 145 11.86 6.32 -14.59
CA ASP A 145 11.65 6.60 -16.02
C ASP A 145 10.29 6.07 -16.50
N THR A 146 9.92 4.87 -16.05
CA THR A 146 8.59 4.31 -16.33
C THR A 146 7.47 5.14 -15.71
N ALA A 147 7.65 5.61 -14.46
CA ALA A 147 6.68 6.47 -13.78
C ALA A 147 6.49 7.83 -14.49
N CYS A 148 7.56 8.41 -15.04
CA CYS A 148 7.48 9.62 -15.87
C CYS A 148 6.59 9.40 -17.10
N VAL A 149 6.75 8.25 -17.78
CA VAL A 149 5.89 7.91 -18.93
C VAL A 149 4.46 7.62 -18.50
N VAL A 150 4.23 7.03 -17.31
CA VAL A 150 2.88 6.93 -16.75
C VAL A 150 2.27 8.32 -16.59
N LYS A 151 3.01 9.29 -16.05
CA LYS A 151 2.52 10.67 -15.89
C LYS A 151 2.13 11.31 -17.21
N GLU A 152 2.95 11.17 -18.25
CA GLU A 152 2.61 11.66 -19.60
C GLU A 152 1.31 11.04 -20.13
N VAL A 153 1.14 9.73 -19.97
CA VAL A 153 -0.08 9.01 -20.39
C VAL A 153 -1.29 9.49 -19.59
N LEU A 154 -1.14 9.71 -18.28
CA LEU A 154 -2.22 10.25 -17.45
C LEU A 154 -2.60 11.66 -17.89
N ASP A 155 -1.63 12.54 -18.18
CA ASP A 155 -1.87 13.91 -18.64
C ASP A 155 -2.63 13.96 -19.97
N GLU A 156 -2.25 13.09 -20.93
CA GLU A 156 -2.97 12.95 -22.21
C GLU A 156 -4.42 12.49 -22.03
N LEU A 157 -4.68 11.64 -21.02
CA LEU A 157 -6.01 11.17 -20.66
C LEU A 157 -6.75 12.14 -19.74
N GLN A 158 -6.13 13.27 -19.38
CA GLN A 158 -6.65 14.25 -18.43
C GLN A 158 -6.98 13.61 -17.06
N LEU A 159 -6.15 12.64 -16.66
CA LEU A 159 -6.21 11.98 -15.37
C LEU A 159 -5.06 12.44 -14.48
N VAL A 160 -5.30 12.44 -13.18
CA VAL A 160 -4.33 12.79 -12.15
C VAL A 160 -3.96 11.51 -11.40
N GLY A 161 -2.66 11.34 -11.17
CA GLY A 161 -2.11 10.23 -10.38
C GLY A 161 -1.15 10.74 -9.31
N TYR A 162 -1.05 10.01 -8.20
CA TYR A 162 -0.22 10.36 -7.06
C TYR A 162 0.79 9.24 -6.80
N PRO A 163 2.11 9.51 -6.92
CA PRO A 163 3.13 8.50 -6.74
C PRO A 163 3.47 8.27 -5.27
N LYS A 164 3.79 7.03 -4.94
CA LYS A 164 4.48 6.65 -3.70
C LYS A 164 5.48 5.55 -3.97
N THR A 165 6.59 5.53 -3.23
CA THR A 165 7.44 4.33 -3.21
C THR A 165 6.61 3.17 -2.66
N SER A 166 6.84 1.95 -3.16
CA SER A 166 6.30 0.77 -2.47
C SER A 166 6.93 0.62 -1.07
N GLY A 167 8.12 1.20 -0.85
CA GLY A 167 8.96 1.02 0.33
C GLY A 167 9.85 -0.23 0.25
N ALA A 168 9.87 -0.90 -0.90
CA ALA A 168 10.77 -1.99 -1.20
C ALA A 168 11.46 -1.70 -2.55
N THR A 169 11.06 -2.38 -3.62
CA THR A 169 11.72 -2.26 -4.94
C THR A 169 10.91 -1.43 -5.95
N GLY A 170 9.57 -1.46 -5.88
CA GLY A 170 8.70 -0.80 -6.86
C GLY A 170 8.20 0.60 -6.48
N LEU A 171 7.38 1.17 -7.37
CA LEU A 171 6.69 2.45 -7.22
C LEU A 171 5.21 2.26 -7.59
N GLN A 172 4.31 2.92 -6.87
CA GLN A 172 2.86 2.82 -7.08
C GLN A 172 2.26 4.20 -7.35
N ILE A 173 1.40 4.30 -8.35
CA ILE A 173 0.73 5.56 -8.73
C ILE A 173 -0.78 5.35 -8.56
N TYR A 174 -1.38 6.06 -7.61
CA TYR A 174 -2.80 5.96 -7.31
C TYR A 174 -3.59 7.00 -8.07
N LEU A 175 -4.68 6.58 -8.68
CA LEU A 175 -5.66 7.44 -9.34
C LEU A 175 -6.91 7.47 -8.44
N PRO A 176 -7.26 8.60 -7.80
CA PRO A 176 -8.51 8.74 -7.06
C PRO A 176 -9.72 8.67 -8.01
N LEU A 177 -10.72 7.84 -7.70
CA LEU A 177 -11.88 7.55 -8.55
C LEU A 177 -13.19 7.73 -7.79
N GLN A 178 -14.25 8.09 -8.51
CA GLN A 178 -15.61 7.96 -7.99
C GLN A 178 -15.93 6.49 -7.65
N PRO A 179 -16.52 6.17 -6.48
CA PRO A 179 -16.88 4.81 -6.08
C PRO A 179 -18.15 4.33 -6.81
N ARG A 180 -18.09 4.30 -8.15
CA ARG A 180 -19.17 3.84 -9.05
C ARG A 180 -18.69 2.94 -10.18
N TYR A 181 -17.37 2.84 -10.36
CA TYR A 181 -16.78 1.93 -11.34
C TYR A 181 -16.49 0.60 -10.67
N SER A 182 -16.83 -0.50 -11.32
CA SER A 182 -16.53 -1.84 -10.78
C SER A 182 -15.03 -2.12 -10.80
N TYR A 183 -14.58 -3.09 -10.00
CA TYR A 183 -13.20 -3.58 -10.05
C TYR A 183 -12.75 -3.96 -11.47
N GLU A 184 -13.65 -4.54 -12.28
CA GLU A 184 -13.36 -4.86 -13.67
C GLU A 184 -13.10 -3.61 -14.52
N GLN A 185 -13.97 -2.60 -14.42
CA GLN A 185 -13.78 -1.33 -15.13
C GLN A 185 -12.48 -0.63 -14.71
N VAL A 186 -12.18 -0.61 -13.41
CA VAL A 186 -10.93 -0.02 -12.90
C VAL A 186 -9.72 -0.81 -13.40
N ARG A 187 -9.74 -2.13 -13.34
CA ARG A 187 -8.67 -2.99 -13.87
C ARG A 187 -8.45 -2.76 -15.37
N ASP A 188 -9.51 -2.64 -16.15
CA ASP A 188 -9.42 -2.47 -17.60
C ASP A 188 -8.93 -1.06 -17.97
N LEU A 189 -9.33 -0.03 -17.20
CA LEU A 189 -8.73 1.31 -17.28
C LEU A 189 -7.22 1.28 -17.01
N ILE A 190 -6.79 0.66 -15.90
CA ILE A 190 -5.36 0.59 -15.58
C ILE A 190 -4.61 -0.23 -16.64
N LYS A 191 -5.19 -1.32 -17.14
CA LYS A 191 -4.60 -2.11 -18.22
C LYS A 191 -4.41 -1.28 -19.49
N PHE A 192 -5.36 -0.43 -19.83
CA PHE A 192 -5.24 0.48 -20.98
C PHE A 192 -4.11 1.50 -20.81
N ILE A 193 -3.99 2.09 -19.62
CA ILE A 193 -2.86 2.97 -19.26
C ILE A 193 -1.54 2.21 -19.39
N CYS A 194 -1.43 1.02 -18.79
CA CYS A 194 -0.24 0.17 -18.87
C CYS A 194 0.12 -0.20 -20.32
N ASN A 195 -0.86 -0.49 -21.18
CA ASN A 195 -0.61 -0.75 -22.60
C ASN A 195 0.00 0.45 -23.32
N LYS A 196 -0.51 1.67 -23.08
CA LYS A 196 0.05 2.91 -23.66
C LYS A 196 1.48 3.16 -23.19
N VAL A 197 1.76 2.93 -21.90
CA VAL A 197 3.12 3.01 -21.33
C VAL A 197 4.03 1.97 -21.99
N HIS A 198 3.58 0.72 -22.09
CA HIS A 198 4.36 -0.36 -22.69
C HIS A 198 4.67 -0.12 -24.17
N GLN A 199 3.76 0.49 -24.93
CA GLN A 199 4.00 0.87 -26.32
C GLN A 199 5.11 1.91 -26.48
N ARG A 200 5.30 2.79 -25.49
CA ARG A 200 6.37 3.80 -25.47
C ARG A 200 7.70 3.23 -24.96
N LEU A 201 7.63 2.29 -24.03
CA LEU A 201 8.79 1.68 -23.37
C LEU A 201 8.85 0.14 -23.53
N PRO A 202 8.78 -0.42 -24.75
CA PRO A 202 8.62 -1.86 -24.94
C PRO A 202 9.85 -2.68 -24.51
N GLN A 203 11.02 -2.05 -24.43
CA GLN A 203 12.28 -2.70 -24.05
C GLN A 203 12.51 -2.76 -22.54
N THR A 204 11.91 -1.83 -21.78
CA THR A 204 12.14 -1.67 -20.34
C THR A 204 10.91 -1.99 -19.50
N THR A 205 9.77 -2.29 -20.13
CA THR A 205 8.53 -2.67 -19.44
C THR A 205 7.99 -3.99 -19.97
N THR A 206 7.17 -4.69 -19.15
CA THR A 206 6.49 -5.91 -19.56
C THR A 206 5.10 -6.01 -18.93
N MET A 207 4.18 -6.64 -19.65
CA MET A 207 2.85 -7.01 -19.15
C MET A 207 2.65 -8.53 -19.12
N GLU A 208 3.73 -9.31 -19.33
CA GLU A 208 3.70 -10.78 -19.28
C GLU A 208 3.36 -11.27 -17.86
N ARG A 209 2.35 -12.15 -17.78
CA ARG A 209 1.83 -12.65 -16.51
C ARG A 209 2.73 -13.69 -15.88
N LEU A 210 3.35 -14.55 -16.70
CA LEU A 210 4.21 -15.62 -16.20
C LEU A 210 5.58 -15.04 -15.82
N VAL A 211 5.90 -15.02 -14.52
CA VAL A 211 7.17 -14.49 -13.98
C VAL A 211 8.38 -15.06 -14.73
N ARG A 212 8.41 -16.38 -14.99
CA ARG A 212 9.50 -17.05 -15.74
C ARG A 212 9.69 -16.59 -17.19
N LYS A 213 8.72 -15.86 -17.75
CA LYS A 213 8.75 -15.32 -19.11
C LYS A 213 8.93 -13.80 -19.13
N ARG A 214 8.94 -13.14 -17.97
CA ARG A 214 9.19 -11.70 -17.89
C ARG A 214 10.65 -11.45 -18.25
N ALA A 215 10.89 -10.48 -19.12
CA ALA A 215 12.22 -9.95 -19.35
C ALA A 215 12.73 -9.25 -18.08
N ALA A 216 14.02 -8.92 -18.04
CA ALA A 216 14.58 -8.00 -17.05
C ALA A 216 14.05 -6.58 -17.31
N ALA A 217 12.79 -6.36 -16.92
CA ALA A 217 11.99 -5.17 -17.21
C ALA A 217 11.07 -4.84 -16.03
N VAL A 218 10.49 -3.63 -16.04
CA VAL A 218 9.47 -3.23 -15.07
C VAL A 218 8.14 -3.89 -15.45
N TYR A 219 7.61 -4.72 -14.55
CA TYR A 219 6.29 -5.31 -14.72
C TYR A 219 5.21 -4.27 -14.38
N LEU A 220 4.30 -4.04 -15.33
CA LEU A 220 3.16 -3.14 -15.16
C LEU A 220 1.97 -3.95 -14.60
N ASP A 221 1.88 -4.07 -13.28
CA ASP A 221 0.92 -4.95 -12.61
C ASP A 221 -0.48 -4.32 -12.50
N TYR A 222 -1.20 -4.29 -13.62
CA TYR A 222 -2.59 -3.87 -13.62
C TYR A 222 -3.51 -4.82 -12.85
N LEU A 223 -3.10 -6.07 -12.56
CA LEU A 223 -3.93 -7.07 -11.89
C LEU A 223 -4.09 -6.80 -10.41
N GLN A 224 -3.28 -5.92 -9.81
CA GLN A 224 -3.50 -5.45 -8.44
C GLN A 224 -4.86 -4.80 -8.26
N ASN A 225 -5.45 -4.27 -9.33
CA ASN A 225 -6.80 -3.70 -9.32
C ASN A 225 -7.91 -4.76 -9.38
N SER A 226 -7.61 -6.03 -9.10
CA SER A 226 -8.62 -7.07 -9.01
C SER A 226 -9.22 -7.14 -7.61
N TRP A 227 -10.43 -7.66 -7.50
CA TRP A 227 -11.14 -7.81 -6.23
C TRP A 227 -10.32 -8.62 -5.20
N GLY A 228 -10.21 -8.10 -3.98
CA GLY A 228 -9.51 -8.77 -2.86
C GLY A 228 -7.98 -8.87 -2.98
N LYS A 229 -7.36 -8.19 -3.95
CA LYS A 229 -5.89 -8.10 -4.07
C LYS A 229 -5.28 -7.25 -2.97
N THR A 230 -4.01 -7.52 -2.68
CA THR A 230 -3.26 -6.87 -1.61
C THR A 230 -2.31 -5.84 -2.19
N ILE A 231 -2.48 -4.58 -1.80
CA ILE A 231 -1.52 -3.51 -2.04
C ILE A 231 -1.25 -2.80 -0.71
N ASN A 232 0.01 -2.52 -0.42
CA ASN A 232 0.37 -1.91 0.86
C ASN A 232 -0.12 -0.45 0.93
N ALA A 233 -0.67 -0.07 2.09
CA ALA A 233 -1.08 1.30 2.35
C ALA A 233 0.11 2.28 2.27
N PRO A 234 -0.13 3.58 1.97
CA PRO A 234 0.82 4.65 2.27
C PRO A 234 1.23 4.60 3.75
N TYR A 235 2.45 5.04 4.08
CA TYR A 235 2.97 5.12 5.45
C TYR A 235 3.17 3.79 6.20
N THR A 236 2.84 2.67 5.58
CA THR A 236 3.12 1.32 6.11
C THR A 236 4.60 0.97 5.98
N VAL A 237 5.16 0.34 7.02
CA VAL A 237 6.53 -0.18 7.06
C VAL A 237 6.68 -1.43 6.17
N ARG A 238 7.86 -1.62 5.58
CA ARG A 238 8.18 -2.78 4.75
C ARG A 238 9.21 -3.69 5.44
N PRO A 239 9.11 -5.02 5.26
CA PRO A 239 9.98 -6.02 5.88
C PRO A 239 11.32 -6.13 5.13
N VAL A 240 11.97 -5.00 4.90
CA VAL A 240 13.28 -4.88 4.25
C VAL A 240 14.23 -4.15 5.19
N ALA A 241 15.54 -4.34 5.00
CA ALA A 241 16.56 -3.64 5.76
C ALA A 241 16.34 -2.11 5.74
N GLY A 242 16.56 -1.46 6.88
CA GLY A 242 16.31 -0.05 7.12
C GLY A 242 14.91 0.28 7.64
N ALA A 243 14.01 -0.70 7.83
CA ALA A 243 12.60 -0.47 8.17
C ALA A 243 11.98 0.61 7.27
N GLN A 244 12.09 0.37 5.97
CA GLN A 244 11.64 1.32 4.95
C GLN A 244 10.13 1.52 5.01
N VAL A 245 9.65 2.67 4.56
CA VAL A 245 8.24 3.04 4.59
C VAL A 245 7.74 3.29 3.17
N SER A 246 6.52 2.87 2.87
CA SER A 246 5.85 3.25 1.62
C SER A 246 5.54 4.74 1.63
N ALA A 247 6.36 5.52 0.94
CA ALA A 247 6.43 6.95 1.09
C ALA A 247 5.74 7.68 -0.06
N PRO A 248 4.73 8.51 0.21
CA PRO A 248 4.20 9.45 -0.79
C PRO A 248 5.27 10.42 -1.30
N LEU A 249 5.20 10.68 -2.61
CA LEU A 249 6.15 11.50 -3.34
C LEU A 249 5.41 12.62 -4.09
N THR A 250 6.13 13.72 -4.31
CA THR A 250 5.77 14.69 -5.34
C THR A 250 6.21 14.18 -6.72
N TRP A 251 5.57 14.66 -7.80
CA TRP A 251 6.05 14.38 -9.15
C TRP A 251 7.45 14.98 -9.41
N ASP A 252 7.76 16.14 -8.84
CA ASP A 252 9.10 16.74 -8.95
C ASP A 252 10.20 15.84 -8.37
N GLU A 253 9.92 15.16 -7.24
CA GLU A 253 10.82 14.16 -6.67
C GLU A 253 11.01 12.97 -7.62
N VAL A 254 9.96 12.51 -8.31
CA VAL A 254 10.06 11.45 -9.32
C VAL A 254 10.90 11.92 -10.51
N PHE A 255 10.60 13.10 -11.06
CA PHE A 255 11.30 13.68 -12.21
C PHE A 255 12.77 13.97 -11.93
N SER A 256 13.15 14.20 -10.68
CA SER A 256 14.55 14.46 -10.34
C SER A 256 15.43 13.23 -10.54
N GLY A 257 14.86 12.01 -10.64
CA GLY A 257 15.61 10.75 -10.80
C GLY A 257 16.48 10.35 -9.60
N LYS A 258 16.29 10.99 -8.44
CA LYS A 258 17.17 10.84 -7.25
C LYS A 258 16.50 10.16 -6.06
N VAL A 259 15.20 9.93 -6.16
CA VAL A 259 14.43 9.26 -5.11
C VAL A 259 14.79 7.78 -5.09
N HIS A 260 14.94 7.22 -3.90
CA HIS A 260 15.08 5.79 -3.72
C HIS A 260 14.31 5.33 -2.47
N PRO A 261 13.67 4.14 -2.46
CA PRO A 261 12.86 3.69 -1.33
C PRO A 261 13.59 3.65 0.02
N ASN A 262 14.88 3.30 0.02
CA ASN A 262 15.71 3.27 1.24
C ASN A 262 15.92 4.65 1.91
N GLN A 263 15.57 5.75 1.25
CA GLN A 263 15.63 7.09 1.82
C GLN A 263 14.49 7.35 2.80
N PHE A 264 13.45 6.53 2.81
CA PHE A 264 12.26 6.72 3.66
C PHE A 264 12.14 5.57 4.65
N THR A 265 12.33 5.86 5.92
CA THR A 265 12.36 4.87 6.99
C THR A 265 11.52 5.33 8.18
N ILE A 266 11.27 4.42 9.13
CA ILE A 266 10.57 4.77 10.37
C ILE A 266 11.24 5.92 11.13
N LYS A 267 12.55 6.16 10.94
CA LYS A 267 13.29 7.24 11.61
C LYS A 267 13.02 8.64 11.06
N ASN A 268 12.70 8.77 9.78
CA ASN A 268 12.63 10.08 9.13
C ASN A 268 11.25 10.42 8.55
N MET A 269 10.37 9.43 8.40
CA MET A 269 9.05 9.66 7.83
C MET A 269 8.22 10.67 8.62
N MET A 270 8.30 10.63 9.95
CA MET A 270 7.54 11.56 10.80
C MET A 270 8.02 13.02 10.62
N ALA A 271 9.32 13.24 10.45
CA ALA A 271 9.86 14.55 10.13
C ALA A 271 9.39 15.04 8.75
N ARG A 272 9.41 14.13 7.75
CA ARG A 272 8.94 14.43 6.40
C ARG A 272 7.48 14.86 6.35
N VAL A 273 6.57 14.16 7.03
CA VAL A 273 5.14 14.54 7.03
C VAL A 273 4.87 15.83 7.81
N LYS A 274 5.68 16.15 8.83
CA LYS A 274 5.61 17.46 9.50
C LYS A 274 6.03 18.61 8.60
N GLU A 275 7.03 18.38 7.75
CA GLU A 275 7.54 19.38 6.81
C GLU A 275 6.61 19.54 5.59
N LYS A 276 6.24 18.43 4.95
CA LYS A 276 5.54 18.43 3.66
C LYS A 276 4.02 18.30 3.76
N GLY A 277 3.50 17.96 4.95
CA GLY A 277 2.12 17.51 5.10
C GLY A 277 1.88 16.14 4.48
N ASP A 278 0.61 15.82 4.27
CA ASP A 278 0.19 14.61 3.58
C ASP A 278 0.14 14.83 2.07
N LEU A 279 1.23 14.45 1.38
CA LEU A 279 1.31 14.54 -0.08
C LEU A 279 0.30 13.63 -0.80
N PHE A 280 -0.29 12.66 -0.10
CA PHE A 280 -1.22 11.69 -0.65
C PHE A 280 -2.67 12.00 -0.30
N ALA A 281 -2.94 13.05 0.49
CA ALA A 281 -4.30 13.45 0.88
C ALA A 281 -5.26 13.61 -0.32
N PRO A 282 -4.84 14.14 -1.49
CA PRO A 282 -5.71 14.23 -2.65
C PRO A 282 -6.28 12.89 -3.13
N VAL A 283 -5.63 11.75 -2.84
CA VAL A 283 -6.17 10.41 -3.17
C VAL A 283 -7.46 10.10 -2.40
N LEU A 284 -7.66 10.74 -1.24
CA LEU A 284 -8.88 10.60 -0.43
C LEU A 284 -9.95 11.62 -0.80
N GLU A 285 -9.54 12.79 -1.29
CA GLU A 285 -10.40 13.96 -1.49
C GLU A 285 -10.95 14.05 -2.91
N GLU A 286 -10.08 13.80 -3.89
CA GLU A 286 -10.44 13.85 -5.30
C GLU A 286 -11.28 12.64 -5.72
N LYS A 287 -12.11 12.82 -6.74
CA LYS A 287 -13.03 11.78 -7.23
C LYS A 287 -13.16 11.89 -8.74
N GLN A 288 -12.17 11.37 -9.45
CA GLN A 288 -12.12 11.51 -10.90
C GLN A 288 -13.22 10.72 -11.61
N GLU A 289 -13.71 11.32 -12.69
CA GLU A 289 -14.66 10.72 -13.62
C GLU A 289 -13.87 10.12 -14.78
N VAL A 290 -14.04 8.82 -15.03
CA VAL A 290 -13.26 8.11 -16.06
C VAL A 290 -14.13 7.50 -17.17
N SER A 291 -15.42 7.84 -17.26
CA SER A 291 -16.30 7.28 -18.30
C SER A 291 -15.87 7.69 -19.70
N SER A 292 -15.28 8.87 -19.87
CA SER A 292 -14.71 9.30 -21.16
C SER A 292 -13.59 8.39 -21.64
N VAL A 293 -12.73 7.93 -20.74
CA VAL A 293 -11.63 7.02 -21.03
C VAL A 293 -12.14 5.58 -21.19
N LEU A 294 -13.05 5.13 -20.32
CA LEU A 294 -13.66 3.81 -20.42
C LEU A 294 -14.41 3.58 -21.74
N ARG A 295 -14.97 4.64 -22.35
CA ARG A 295 -15.61 4.56 -23.68
C ARG A 295 -14.63 4.35 -24.84
N GLN A 296 -13.33 4.52 -24.61
CA GLN A 296 -12.29 4.29 -25.61
C GLN A 296 -11.78 2.83 -25.62
N LEU A 297 -12.19 2.03 -24.64
CA LEU A 297 -11.84 0.61 -24.49
C LEU A 297 -12.74 -0.27 -25.38
#